data_AF-A0A943SS21-F1
#
_entry.id   AF-A0A943SS21-F1
#
_cell.length_a   1.000
_cell.length_b   1.000
_cell.length_c   1.000
_cell.angle_alpha   90.00
_cell.angle_beta   90.00
_cell.angle_gamma   90.00
#
_symmetry.space_group_name_H-M   'P 1'
#
loop_
_entity.id
_entity.type
_entity.pdbx_description
1 polymer ?
#
loop_
_entity_poly.entity_id
_entity_poly.type
_entity_poly.pdbx_seq_one_letter_code
_entity_poly.pdbx_strand_id
1 'polypeptide(L)'
;MKNNNTYNGYKNHNTWNIALWISNDHGLYNLAVEFMENFKGQAPYKKFIEFLGLEDEKTPDNAKFIDRSLSYRELNNFMRDLI
;
A
#
# COMPACT_ATOMS: atom_id res chain seq x y z
N MET A 1 29.30 -2.93 -5.46
CA MET A 1 28.21 -3.69 -4.80
C MET A 1 27.10 -2.71 -4.49
N LYS A 2 25.89 -2.87 -5.03
CA LYS A 2 24.75 -2.05 -4.60
C LYS A 2 24.29 -2.60 -3.26
N ASN A 3 24.57 -1.88 -2.18
CA ASN A 3 23.90 -2.14 -0.90
C ASN A 3 22.41 -1.84 -1.11
N ASN A 4 21.63 -2.88 -1.39
CA ASN A 4 20.18 -2.77 -1.47
C ASN A 4 19.66 -2.56 -0.04
N ASN A 5 19.64 -1.32 0.41
CA ASN A 5 19.01 -0.90 1.66
C ASN A 5 17.47 -0.94 1.52
N THR A 6 16.94 -2.09 1.10
CA THR A 6 15.52 -2.37 1.03
C THR A 6 15.09 -3.07 2.32
N TYR A 7 13.88 -2.78 2.79
CA TYR A 7 13.25 -3.50 3.88
C TYR A 7 12.28 -4.53 3.30
N ASN A 8 12.61 -5.82 3.37
CA ASN A 8 11.79 -6.91 2.82
C ASN A 8 11.38 -6.69 1.34
N GLY A 9 12.30 -6.17 0.52
CA GLY A 9 12.05 -5.87 -0.90
C GLY A 9 11.39 -4.52 -1.18
N TYR A 10 10.97 -3.77 -0.15
CA TYR A 10 10.43 -2.41 -0.28
C TYR A 10 11.49 -1.35 0.06
N LYS A 11 11.25 -0.10 -0.36
CA LYS A 11 12.12 1.06 -0.07
C LYS A 11 12.40 1.26 1.41
N ASN A 12 11.41 0.99 2.28
CA ASN A 12 11.51 1.16 3.72
C ASN A 12 10.44 0.37 4.48
N HIS A 13 10.59 0.32 5.81
CA HIS A 13 9.68 -0.34 6.74
C HIS A 13 8.22 0.08 6.54
N ASN A 14 7.92 1.37 6.46
CA ASN A 14 6.53 1.84 6.40
C ASN A 14 5.85 1.44 5.09
N THR A 15 6.58 1.46 3.97
CA THR A 15 6.05 1.00 2.68
C THR A 15 5.72 -0.50 2.73
N TRP A 16 6.63 -1.31 3.29
CA TRP A 16 6.37 -2.73 3.49
C TRP A 16 5.22 -2.99 4.47
N ASN A 17 5.17 -2.28 5.60
CA ASN A 17 4.17 -2.48 6.64
C ASN A 17 2.74 -2.22 6.14
N ILE A 18 2.56 -1.18 5.32
CA ILE A 18 1.27 -0.90 4.68
C ILE A 18 0.86 -2.05 3.74
N ALA A 19 1.77 -2.53 2.88
CA ALA A 19 1.49 -3.66 2.00
C ALA A 19 1.13 -4.93 2.79
N LEU A 20 1.86 -5.19 3.88
CA LEU A 20 1.60 -6.29 4.81
C LEU A 20 0.19 -6.22 5.41
N TRP A 21 -0.25 -5.05 5.88
CA TRP A 21 -1.59 -4.90 6.45
C TRP A 21 -2.69 -5.07 5.41
N ILE A 22 -2.50 -4.52 4.20
CA ILE A 22 -3.47 -4.73 3.11
C ILE A 22 -3.55 -6.21 2.72
N SER A 23 -2.44 -6.95 2.72
CA SER A 23 -2.45 -8.37 2.35
C SER A 23 -2.95 -9.31 3.45
N ASN A 24 -2.75 -8.96 4.72
CA ASN A 24 -2.99 -9.89 5.83
C ASN A 24 -4.33 -9.66 6.54
N ASP A 25 -4.87 -8.45 6.53
CA ASP A 25 -6.23 -8.22 7.03
C ASP A 25 -7.23 -8.65 5.95
N HIS A 26 -8.00 -9.71 6.24
CA HIS A 26 -8.91 -10.30 5.26
C HIS A 26 -9.96 -9.31 4.73
N GLY A 27 -10.44 -8.39 5.58
CA GLY A 27 -11.40 -7.37 5.15
C GLY A 27 -10.75 -6.37 4.21
N LEU A 28 -9.57 -5.87 4.60
CA LEU A 28 -8.82 -4.89 3.81
C LEU A 28 -8.33 -5.48 2.47
N TYR A 29 -7.92 -6.74 2.46
CA TYR A 29 -7.52 -7.47 1.26
C TYR A 29 -8.68 -7.56 0.27
N ASN A 30 -9.85 -8.03 0.71
CA ASN A 30 -11.01 -8.17 -0.17
C ASN A 30 -11.45 -6.82 -0.74
N LEU A 31 -11.47 -5.77 0.09
CA LEU A 31 -11.76 -4.41 -0.38
C LEU A 31 -10.73 -3.92 -1.41
N ALA A 32 -9.45 -4.24 -1.23
CA ALA A 32 -8.40 -3.87 -2.18
C ALA A 32 -8.55 -4.60 -3.53
N VAL A 33 -8.88 -5.89 -3.50
CA VAL A 33 -9.14 -6.69 -4.70
C VAL A 33 -10.37 -6.14 -5.45
N GLU A 34 -11.51 -5.99 -4.77
CA GLU A 34 -12.76 -5.46 -5.35
C GLU A 34 -12.56 -4.05 -5.94
N PHE A 35 -11.80 -3.20 -5.25
CA PHE A 35 -11.42 -1.88 -5.76
C PHE A 35 -10.61 -1.99 -7.06
N MET A 36 -9.64 -2.90 -7.11
CA MET A 36 -8.74 -3.06 -8.26
C MET A 36 -9.39 -3.66 -9.49
N GLU A 37 -10.38 -4.55 -9.34
CA GLU A 37 -11.16 -5.11 -10.46
C GLU A 37 -11.76 -4.02 -11.35
N ASN A 38 -12.20 -2.91 -10.74
CA ASN A 38 -12.88 -1.81 -11.42
C ASN A 38 -11.97 -0.60 -11.69
N PHE A 39 -10.80 -0.52 -11.07
CA PHE A 39 -9.94 0.65 -11.14
C PHE A 39 -9.21 0.79 -12.49
N LYS A 40 -9.37 1.94 -13.16
CA LYS A 40 -8.67 2.30 -14.41
C LYS A 40 -7.96 3.65 -14.25
N GLY A 41 -6.85 3.66 -13.50
CA GLY A 41 -6.07 4.87 -13.24
C GLY A 41 -4.59 4.61 -12.97
N GLN A 42 -3.82 5.68 -12.74
CA GLN A 42 -2.36 5.59 -12.56
C GLN A 42 -1.91 5.36 -11.11
N ALA A 43 -2.68 5.84 -10.13
CA ALA A 43 -2.31 5.83 -8.71
C ALA A 43 -3.34 5.05 -7.86
N PRO A 44 -3.48 3.72 -8.05
CA PRO A 44 -4.48 2.91 -7.36
C PRO A 44 -4.36 2.98 -5.85
N TYR A 45 -3.14 2.95 -5.29
CA TYR A 45 -2.96 2.95 -3.84
C TYR A 45 -3.56 4.19 -3.17
N LYS A 46 -3.19 5.39 -3.65
CA LYS A 46 -3.72 6.63 -3.06
C LYS A 46 -5.23 6.70 -3.21
N LYS A 47 -5.77 6.28 -4.36
CA LYS A 47 -7.22 6.27 -4.61
C LYS A 47 -7.97 5.26 -3.75
N PHE A 48 -7.35 4.14 -3.42
CA PHE A 48 -7.89 3.16 -2.49
C PHE A 48 -7.94 3.71 -1.06
N ILE A 49 -6.86 4.36 -0.59
CA ILE A 49 -6.84 5.02 0.73
C ILE A 49 -7.91 6.13 0.82
N GLU A 50 -8.05 6.95 -0.24
CA GLU A 50 -9.12 7.97 -0.35
C GLU A 50 -10.52 7.33 -0.34
N PHE A 51 -10.71 6.20 -1.03
CA PHE A 51 -11.98 5.48 -1.07
C PHE A 51 -12.40 4.96 0.32
N LEU A 52 -11.43 4.52 1.13
CA LEU A 52 -11.67 4.06 2.50
C LEU A 52 -11.75 5.18 3.54
N GLY A 53 -11.38 6.42 3.19
CA GLY A 53 -11.30 7.53 4.15
C GLY A 53 -10.17 7.40 5.16
N LEU A 54 -9.04 6.80 4.77
CA LEU A 54 -7.91 6.48 5.65
C LEU A 54 -6.72 7.46 5.51
N GLU A 55 -6.91 8.62 4.89
CA GLU A 55 -5.82 9.56 4.58
C GLU A 55 -5.06 10.06 5.82
N ASP A 56 -5.78 10.28 6.91
CA ASP A 56 -5.23 10.74 8.20
C ASP A 56 -4.95 9.58 9.17
N GLU A 57 -5.22 8.35 8.76
CA GLU A 57 -5.08 7.15 9.57
C GLU A 57 -3.72 6.47 9.42
N LYS A 58 -3.50 5.45 10.25
CA LYS A 58 -2.27 4.67 10.29
C LYS A 58 -2.57 3.20 10.53
N THR A 59 -1.65 2.35 10.09
CA THR A 59 -1.65 0.94 10.46
C THR A 59 -1.55 0.78 11.98
N PRO A 60 -1.95 -0.38 12.53
CA PRO A 60 -1.72 -0.71 13.94
C PRO A 60 -0.25 -0.55 14.39
N ASP A 61 0.70 -0.72 13.47
CA ASP A 61 2.14 -0.51 13.71
C ASP A 61 2.59 0.95 13.50
N ASN A 62 1.65 1.89 13.54
CA ASN A 62 1.88 3.34 13.50
C ASN A 62 2.48 3.86 12.17
N ALA A 63 2.35 3.12 11.07
CA ALA A 63 2.69 3.60 9.73
C ALA A 63 1.50 4.34 9.11
N LYS A 64 1.65 5.66 8.87
CA LYS A 64 0.61 6.47 8.21
C LYS A 64 0.36 5.99 6.78
N PHE A 65 -0.90 5.86 6.38
CA PHE A 65 -1.25 5.47 5.00
C PHE A 65 -0.82 6.54 3.97
N ILE A 66 -0.78 7.82 4.37
CA ILE A 66 -0.24 8.89 3.55
C ILE A 66 0.96 9.51 4.27
N ASP A 67 2.16 9.31 3.72
CA ASP A 67 3.39 9.91 4.24
C ASP A 67 4.43 10.12 3.13
N ARG A 68 5.21 11.20 3.24
CA ARG A 68 6.26 11.57 2.26
C ARG A 68 7.39 10.53 2.15
N SER A 69 7.56 9.68 3.16
CA SER A 69 8.58 8.63 3.17
C SER A 69 8.19 7.42 2.31
N LEU A 70 6.89 7.21 2.03
CA LEU A 70 6.40 6.04 1.33
C LEU A 70 6.90 5.96 -0.11
N SER A 71 7.06 4.73 -0.61
CA SER A 71 7.22 4.47 -2.03
C SER A 71 5.86 4.23 -2.67
N TYR A 72 5.18 5.29 -3.09
CA TYR A 72 3.90 5.19 -3.80
C TYR A 72 3.98 4.35 -5.07
N ARG A 73 5.15 4.30 -5.72
CA ARG A 73 5.39 3.41 -6.87
C ARG A 73 5.29 1.93 -6.48
N GLU A 74 5.92 1.54 -5.38
CA GLU A 74 5.88 0.15 -4.91
C GLU A 74 4.49 -0.23 -4.43
N LEU A 75 3.80 0.67 -3.71
CA LEU A 75 2.42 0.44 -3.29
C LEU A 75 1.45 0.37 -4.49
N ASN A 76 1.64 1.21 -5.52
CA ASN A 76 0.86 1.11 -6.75
C ASN A 76 1.11 -0.20 -7.49
N ASN A 77 2.36 -0.68 -7.53
CA ASN A 77 2.67 -1.98 -8.13
C ASN A 77 2.02 -3.12 -7.32
N PHE A 78 2.17 -3.11 -6.00
CA PHE A 78 1.51 -4.07 -5.11
C PHE A 78 0.00 -4.13 -5.36
N MET A 79 -0.70 -3.00 -5.43
CA MET A 79 -2.13 -2.98 -5.74
C MET A 79 -2.45 -3.59 -7.11
N ARG A 80 -1.59 -3.38 -8.11
CA ARG A 80 -1.80 -3.97 -9.45
C ARG A 80 -1.57 -5.47 -9.49
N ASP A 81 -0.69 -5.99 -8.63
CA ASP A 81 -0.37 -7.41 -8.53
C ASP A 81 -1.45 -8.20 -7.75
N LEU A 82 -2.48 -7.53 -7.21
CA LEU A 82 -3.61 -8.18 -6.54
C LEU A 82 -4.57 -8.90 -7.52
N ILE A 83 -4.54 -8.54 -8.81
CA ILE A 83 -5.44 -9.05 -9.85
C ILE A 83 -4.69 -9.59 -11.07
#